data_AF-A0A0R3R1Z1-F1
#
_entry.id   AF-A0A0R3R1Z1-F1
#
_cell.length_a   1.000
_cell.length_b   1.000
_cell.length_c   1.000
_cell.angle_alpha   90.00
_cell.angle_beta   90.00
_cell.angle_gamma   90.00
#
_symmetry.space_group_name_H-M   'P 1'
#
loop_
_entity.id
_entity.type
_entity.pdbx_description
1 polymer ?
#
loop_
_entity_poly.entity_id
_entity_poly.type
_entity_poly.pdbx_seq_one_letter_code
_entity_poly.pdbx_strand_id
1 'polypeptide(L)'
;MVVARNLWRLLMRSRNCDHVAVRRSFYSAWIKCAGTVAETQQTDGGNNIDVERLFTRSDIQSLLKSLTGLNLREKLFKNRQITKPQRAHYALMTDEAYEKTVKSMEEIGTNFLQFVPVLEPRCSTPIILANDPEIKGFDNSKYVFTDLSFGLGVQVRSVIVRETDGTLRSATPEERDRMTRVYK
;
A
#
# COMPACT_ATOMS: atom_id res chain seq x y z
N MET A 1 -36.68 -32.96 3.25
CA MET A 1 -37.15 -32.74 1.87
C MET A 1 -38.50 -32.05 1.99
N VAL A 2 -38.66 -30.77 1.68
CA VAL A 2 -38.56 -30.16 0.35
C VAL A 2 -37.99 -28.75 0.45
N VAL A 3 -37.19 -28.42 -0.57
CA VAL A 3 -36.34 -27.24 -0.74
C VAL A 3 -37.17 -26.02 -1.14
N ALA A 4 -37.02 -24.91 -0.41
CA ALA A 4 -37.46 -23.60 -0.87
C ALA A 4 -36.36 -22.98 -1.75
N ARG A 5 -36.71 -22.69 -3.01
CA ARG A 5 -35.81 -22.05 -3.99
C ARG A 5 -36.45 -20.76 -4.51
N ASN A 6 -35.77 -19.66 -4.18
CA ASN A 6 -35.43 -18.56 -5.08
C ASN A 6 -36.60 -17.80 -5.76
N LEU A 7 -37.08 -16.77 -5.07
CA LEU A 7 -37.49 -15.52 -5.71
C LEU A 7 -36.26 -14.78 -6.25
N TRP A 8 -36.48 -13.79 -7.12
CA TRP A 8 -35.52 -13.01 -7.94
C TRP A 8 -35.39 -13.46 -9.40
N ARG A 9 -36.45 -13.15 -10.16
CA ARG A 9 -36.35 -12.75 -11.57
C ARG A 9 -36.95 -11.35 -11.69
N LEU A 10 -36.15 -10.38 -12.12
CA LEU A 10 -36.49 -9.31 -13.08
C LEU A 10 -35.45 -8.20 -13.00
N LEU A 11 -34.53 -8.16 -13.96
CA LEU A 11 -34.40 -7.08 -14.95
C LEU A 11 -33.06 -7.23 -15.68
N MET A 12 -33.11 -7.92 -16.81
CA MET A 12 -32.12 -7.77 -17.88
C MET A 12 -32.43 -6.47 -18.60
N ARG A 13 -31.55 -5.48 -18.47
CA ARG A 13 -31.44 -4.39 -19.44
C ARG A 13 -30.01 -4.36 -19.93
N SER A 14 -29.85 -4.93 -21.12
CA SER A 14 -28.66 -4.84 -21.96
C SER A 14 -28.23 -3.38 -22.09
N ARG A 15 -26.97 -3.12 -21.76
CA ARG A 15 -26.13 -2.12 -22.43
C ARG A 15 -24.76 -2.73 -22.58
N ASN A 16 -24.33 -2.87 -23.83
CA ASN A 16 -22.94 -3.06 -24.22
C ASN A 16 -22.09 -2.02 -23.48
N CYS A 17 -21.27 -2.48 -22.55
CA CYS A 17 -20.12 -1.74 -22.10
C CYS A 17 -18.92 -2.40 -22.77
N ASP A 18 -18.37 -1.72 -23.77
CA ASP A 18 -17.12 -2.09 -24.37
C ASP A 18 -16.09 -2.33 -23.27
N HIS A 19 -15.43 -3.49 -23.35
CA HIS A 19 -14.35 -3.88 -22.48
C HIS A 19 -13.20 -2.89 -22.71
N VAL A 20 -13.21 -1.76 -22.03
CA VAL A 20 -12.01 -0.96 -21.81
C VAL A 20 -11.09 -1.88 -21.03
N ALA A 21 -10.13 -2.46 -21.72
CA ALA A 21 -9.02 -3.16 -21.12
C ALA A 21 -8.23 -2.13 -20.30
N VAL A 22 -8.68 -1.91 -19.07
CA VAL A 22 -7.90 -1.23 -18.04
C VAL A 22 -6.72 -2.15 -17.81
N ARG A 23 -5.62 -1.90 -18.52
CA ARG A 23 -4.31 -2.37 -18.11
C ARG A 23 -4.18 -1.92 -16.67
N ARG A 24 -4.30 -2.86 -15.72
CA ARG A 24 -3.89 -2.65 -14.33
C ARG A 24 -2.39 -2.45 -14.37
N SER A 25 -2.03 -1.23 -14.68
CA SER A 25 -0.74 -0.63 -14.49
C SER A 25 -0.44 -0.80 -13.01
N PHE A 26 0.34 -1.83 -12.65
CA PHE A 26 0.97 -1.98 -11.34
C PHE A 26 2.05 -0.90 -11.13
N TYR A 27 1.98 0.20 -11.86
CA TYR A 27 2.72 1.40 -11.56
C TYR A 27 1.98 2.02 -10.39
N SER A 28 2.54 1.78 -9.23
CA SER A 28 2.19 2.45 -8.01
C SER A 28 2.08 3.96 -8.36
N ALA A 29 0.96 4.61 -8.02
CA ALA A 29 0.72 6.03 -8.28
C ALA A 29 1.61 6.94 -7.41
N TRP A 30 2.81 6.47 -7.11
CA TRP A 30 3.87 7.15 -6.41
C TRP A 30 4.71 7.76 -7.51
N ILE A 31 4.47 9.05 -7.69
CA ILE A 31 4.97 9.88 -8.78
C ILE A 31 6.48 9.63 -8.96
N LYS A 32 6.85 8.90 -10.02
CA LYS A 32 8.22 8.96 -10.54
C LYS A 32 8.47 10.43 -10.87
N CYS A 33 9.51 11.03 -10.30
CA CYS A 33 9.92 12.37 -10.70
C CYS A 33 10.29 12.30 -12.19
N ALA A 34 9.37 12.59 -13.11
CA ALA A 34 9.71 12.82 -14.50
C ALA A 34 10.47 14.15 -14.53
N GLY A 35 11.80 14.05 -14.65
CA GLY A 35 12.75 15.12 -14.43
C GLY A 35 12.46 16.37 -15.25
N THR A 36 12.27 17.48 -14.54
CA THR A 36 12.67 18.83 -14.96
C THR A 36 13.25 19.55 -13.75
N VAL A 37 14.33 19.00 -13.18
CA VAL A 37 15.17 19.76 -12.24
C VAL A 37 16.59 19.58 -12.70
N ALA A 38 17.10 20.62 -13.38
CA ALA A 38 18.52 20.83 -13.53
C ALA A 38 19.12 21.11 -12.14
N GLU A 39 20.37 20.70 -11.93
CA GLU A 39 21.20 20.81 -10.72
C GLU A 39 20.91 19.71 -9.66
N THR A 40 21.82 18.79 -9.35
CA THR A 40 23.29 18.86 -9.26
C THR A 40 23.89 17.53 -9.71
N GLN A 41 24.92 17.59 -10.54
CA GLN A 41 25.71 16.43 -10.96
C GLN A 41 26.46 15.84 -9.76
N GLN A 42 26.10 14.61 -9.38
CA GLN A 42 27.05 13.66 -8.82
C GLN A 42 27.02 12.40 -9.68
N THR A 43 28.19 12.12 -10.19
CA THR A 43 28.63 11.00 -11.02
C THR A 43 28.33 9.64 -10.39
N ASP A 44 27.77 8.71 -11.17
CA ASP A 44 28.38 7.38 -11.28
C ASP A 44 27.77 6.56 -12.43
N GLY A 45 28.65 6.02 -13.28
CA GLY A 45 28.33 5.11 -14.39
C GLY A 45 27.98 3.70 -13.91
N GLY A 46 27.02 3.58 -12.99
CA GLY A 46 26.48 2.31 -12.53
C GLY A 46 25.34 1.83 -13.42
N ASN A 47 25.31 0.54 -13.75
CA ASN A 47 24.17 -0.09 -14.43
C ASN A 47 22.88 0.29 -13.69
N ASN A 48 22.01 1.07 -14.34
CA ASN A 48 20.72 1.49 -13.78
C ASN A 48 19.78 0.27 -13.72
N ILE A 49 19.92 -0.53 -12.66
CA ILE A 49 19.12 -1.72 -12.42
C ILE A 49 17.81 -1.28 -11.78
N ASP A 50 16.69 -1.52 -12.46
CA ASP A 50 15.35 -1.33 -11.92
C ASP A 50 15.09 -2.40 -10.82
N VAL A 51 15.38 -2.02 -9.58
CA VAL A 51 15.29 -2.89 -8.41
C VAL A 51 13.84 -3.32 -8.14
N GLU A 52 12.86 -2.44 -8.35
CA GLU A 52 11.44 -2.74 -8.15
C GLU A 52 11.00 -3.87 -9.07
N ARG A 53 11.36 -3.74 -10.36
CA ARG A 53 11.04 -4.75 -11.36
C ARG A 53 11.76 -6.05 -11.09
N LEU A 54 13.04 -5.98 -10.71
CA LEU A 54 13.84 -7.16 -10.39
C LEU A 54 13.22 -7.92 -9.21
N PHE A 55 12.86 -7.21 -8.14
CA PHE A 55 12.24 -7.78 -6.96
C PHE A 55 10.91 -8.50 -7.26
N THR A 56 10.14 -8.01 -8.22
CA THR A 56 8.81 -8.57 -8.54
C THR A 56 8.89 -9.88 -9.35
N ARG A 57 10.05 -10.24 -9.91
CA ARG A 57 10.20 -11.45 -10.73
C ARG A 57 10.04 -12.72 -9.88
N SER A 58 9.40 -13.74 -10.47
CA SER A 58 9.08 -14.99 -9.77
C SER A 58 10.31 -15.85 -9.44
N ASP A 59 11.36 -15.81 -10.25
CA ASP A 59 12.65 -16.49 -10.04
C ASP A 59 13.39 -15.95 -8.81
N ILE A 60 13.37 -14.63 -8.63
CA ILE A 60 13.98 -13.98 -7.48
C ILE A 60 13.12 -14.20 -6.24
N GLN A 61 11.79 -14.11 -6.35
CA GLN A 61 10.90 -14.41 -5.23
C GLN A 61 11.01 -15.86 -4.75
N SER A 62 11.19 -16.84 -5.65
CA SER A 62 11.40 -18.24 -5.25
C SER A 62 12.75 -18.43 -4.57
N LEU A 63 13.79 -17.76 -5.06
CA LEU A 63 15.12 -17.74 -4.43
C LEU A 63 15.09 -17.09 -3.04
N LEU A 64 14.44 -15.92 -2.89
CA LEU A 64 14.32 -15.25 -1.59
C LEU A 64 13.54 -16.11 -0.58
N LYS A 65 12.50 -16.81 -1.04
CA LYS A 65 11.76 -17.78 -0.21
C LYS A 65 12.62 -18.97 0.20
N SER A 66 13.41 -19.54 -0.72
CA SER A 66 14.28 -20.68 -0.40
C SER A 66 15.40 -20.28 0.57
N LEU A 67 15.97 -19.08 0.41
CA LEU A 67 16.98 -18.52 1.31
C LEU A 67 16.42 -18.22 2.71
N THR A 68 15.18 -17.73 2.79
CA THR A 68 14.55 -17.38 4.08
C THR A 68 14.18 -18.63 4.87
N GLY A 69 13.73 -19.69 4.18
CA GLY A 69 13.25 -20.93 4.79
C GLY A 69 11.94 -20.76 5.58
N LEU A 70 11.37 -21.87 6.05
CA LEU A 70 10.13 -21.89 6.82
C LEU A 70 10.37 -22.52 8.20
N ASN A 71 10.73 -21.69 9.19
CA ASN A 71 10.99 -22.14 10.55
C ASN A 71 9.77 -21.90 11.46
N LEU A 72 8.81 -22.84 11.45
CA LEU A 72 7.53 -22.71 12.16
C LEU A 72 7.70 -22.60 13.68
N ARG A 73 8.38 -23.59 14.29
CA ARG A 73 8.40 -23.80 15.75
C ARG A 73 9.24 -22.77 16.50
N GLU A 74 10.40 -22.43 15.97
CA GLU A 74 11.41 -21.65 16.72
C GLU A 74 11.30 -20.14 16.49
N LYS A 75 10.89 -19.73 15.28
CA LYS A 75 11.00 -18.32 14.84
C LYS A 75 9.65 -17.70 14.51
N LEU A 76 8.87 -18.33 13.62
CA LEU A 76 7.63 -17.74 13.11
C LEU A 76 6.56 -17.58 14.19
N PHE A 77 6.28 -18.65 14.93
CA PHE A 77 5.26 -18.67 15.98
C PHE A 77 5.87 -18.53 17.37
N LYS A 78 6.73 -17.53 17.54
CA LYS A 78 7.36 -17.25 18.83
C LYS A 78 6.34 -16.66 19.82
N ASN A 79 6.41 -17.08 21.07
CA ASN A 79 5.63 -16.48 22.15
C ASN A 79 5.95 -14.98 22.28
N ARG A 80 4.91 -14.15 22.20
CA ARG A 80 4.99 -12.71 22.39
C ARG A 80 4.46 -12.32 23.77
N GLN A 81 5.00 -11.26 24.35
CA GLN A 81 4.42 -10.65 25.55
C GLN A 81 3.09 -9.99 25.17
N ILE A 82 2.01 -10.44 25.81
CA ILE A 82 0.66 -9.90 25.62
C ILE A 82 0.13 -9.41 26.97
N THR A 83 -0.58 -8.28 26.96
CA THR A 83 -1.10 -7.65 28.17
C THR A 83 -2.08 -8.53 28.94
N LYS A 84 -2.81 -9.41 28.25
CA LYS A 84 -3.77 -10.35 28.83
C LYS A 84 -3.53 -11.75 28.26
N PRO A 85 -2.81 -12.63 28.96
CA PRO A 85 -2.58 -13.99 28.48
C PRO A 85 -3.90 -14.77 28.45
N GLN A 86 -4.13 -15.51 27.36
CA GLN A 86 -5.25 -16.43 27.25
C GLN A 86 -4.84 -17.83 27.71
N ARG A 87 -5.81 -18.60 28.23
CA ARG A 87 -5.58 -20.00 28.65
C ARG A 87 -5.31 -20.86 27.41
N ALA A 88 -4.30 -21.72 27.48
CA ALA A 88 -4.02 -22.68 26.40
C ALA A 88 -5.17 -23.69 26.26
N HIS A 89 -5.53 -23.99 25.01
CA HIS A 89 -6.52 -25.01 24.66
C HIS A 89 -5.81 -26.29 24.24
N TYR A 90 -6.13 -27.40 24.92
CA TYR A 90 -5.60 -28.72 24.60
C TYR A 90 -6.69 -29.56 23.93
N ALA A 91 -6.32 -30.28 22.87
CA ALA A 91 -7.21 -31.17 22.14
C ALA A 91 -6.48 -32.49 21.84
N LEU A 92 -7.20 -33.60 21.93
CA LEU A 92 -6.72 -34.91 21.49
C LEU A 92 -7.00 -35.04 20.00
N MET A 93 -5.97 -35.35 19.21
CA MET A 93 -6.06 -35.44 17.75
C MET A 93 -5.62 -36.82 17.27
N THR A 94 -6.21 -37.28 16.16
CA THR A 94 -5.67 -38.39 15.38
C THR A 94 -4.47 -37.91 14.56
N ASP A 95 -3.63 -38.85 14.10
CA ASP A 95 -2.44 -38.50 13.31
C ASP A 95 -2.80 -37.73 12.03
N GLU A 96 -3.87 -38.12 11.34
CA GLU A 96 -4.36 -37.40 10.15
C GLU A 96 -4.79 -35.96 10.46
N ALA A 97 -5.43 -35.74 11.62
CA ALA A 97 -5.85 -34.41 12.03
C ALA A 97 -4.66 -33.54 12.42
N TYR A 98 -3.64 -34.14 13.05
CA TYR A 98 -2.38 -33.48 13.35
C TYR A 98 -1.64 -33.05 12.09
N GLU A 99 -1.52 -33.93 11.08
CA GLU A 99 -0.88 -33.57 9.81
C GLU A 99 -1.61 -32.43 9.08
N LYS A 100 -2.95 -32.46 9.07
CA LYS A 100 -3.77 -31.38 8.48
C LYS A 100 -3.55 -30.05 9.20
N THR A 101 -3.44 -30.06 10.52
CA THR A 101 -3.17 -28.85 11.31
C THR A 101 -1.76 -28.32 11.07
N VAL A 102 -0.75 -29.19 10.96
CA VAL A 102 0.61 -28.78 10.59
C VAL A 102 0.66 -28.16 9.20
N LYS A 103 0.00 -28.76 8.19
CA LYS A 103 -0.11 -28.18 6.84
C LYS A 103 -0.79 -26.81 6.85
N SER A 104 -1.86 -26.65 7.62
CA SER A 104 -2.53 -25.35 7.78
C SER A 104 -1.61 -24.31 8.44
N MET A 105 -0.80 -24.71 9.42
CA MET A 105 0.22 -23.85 10.02
C MET A 105 1.30 -23.44 9.01
N GLU A 106 1.69 -24.32 8.11
CA GLU A 106 2.63 -24.02 7.01
C GLU A 106 2.04 -22.97 6.06
N GLU A 107 0.80 -23.15 5.61
CA GLU A 107 0.11 -22.18 4.76
C GLU A 107 0.04 -20.80 5.42
N ILE A 108 -0.35 -20.74 6.70
CA ILE A 108 -0.37 -19.49 7.47
C ILE A 108 1.04 -18.89 7.59
N GLY A 109 2.04 -19.73 7.86
CA GLY A 109 3.45 -19.31 7.95
C GLY A 109 3.95 -18.70 6.64
N THR A 110 3.60 -19.28 5.49
CA THR A 110 3.96 -18.74 4.17
C THR A 110 3.30 -17.38 3.89
N ASN A 111 2.07 -17.18 4.35
CA ASN A 111 1.40 -15.88 4.25
C ASN A 111 2.06 -14.82 5.15
N PHE A 112 2.50 -15.20 6.36
CA PHE A 112 3.25 -14.28 7.23
C PHE A 112 4.63 -13.91 6.69
N LEU A 113 5.27 -14.80 5.93
CA LEU A 113 6.56 -14.57 5.27
C LEU A 113 6.44 -13.86 3.92
N GLN A 114 5.29 -13.29 3.58
CA GLN A 114 5.16 -12.49 2.37
C GLN A 114 6.09 -11.26 2.44
N PHE A 115 6.95 -11.11 1.44
CA PHE A 115 7.82 -9.94 1.38
C PHE A 115 7.03 -8.68 1.05
N VAL A 116 7.40 -7.59 1.72
CA VAL A 116 6.94 -6.24 1.37
C VAL A 116 7.61 -5.83 0.06
N PRO A 117 6.87 -5.29 -0.92
CA PRO A 117 7.47 -4.82 -2.17
C PRO A 117 8.51 -3.72 -1.89
N VAL A 118 9.68 -3.85 -2.52
CA VAL A 118 10.69 -2.79 -2.54
C VAL A 118 10.21 -1.72 -3.51
N LEU A 119 10.18 -0.48 -3.05
CA LEU A 119 9.80 0.70 -3.83
C LEU A 119 10.92 1.74 -3.78
N GLU A 120 11.06 2.47 -4.88
CA GLU A 120 11.94 3.63 -4.99
C GLU A 120 11.49 4.75 -4.03
N PRO A 121 12.43 5.59 -3.55
CA PRO A 121 12.11 6.75 -2.74
C PRO A 121 11.11 7.69 -3.44
N ARG A 122 10.18 8.26 -2.66
CA ARG A 122 9.17 9.18 -3.18
C ARG A 122 9.79 10.51 -3.58
N CYS A 123 9.23 11.14 -4.62
CA CYS A 123 9.54 12.51 -4.98
C CYS A 123 9.15 13.48 -3.85
N SER A 124 10.07 14.32 -3.39
CA SER A 124 9.82 15.31 -2.34
C SER A 124 9.37 16.67 -2.89
N THR A 125 9.55 16.92 -4.19
CA THR A 125 9.26 18.21 -4.81
C THR A 125 7.75 18.46 -4.91
N PRO A 126 7.21 19.47 -4.21
CA PRO A 126 5.80 19.79 -4.30
C PRO A 126 5.48 20.46 -5.64
N ILE A 127 4.31 20.15 -6.19
CA ILE A 127 3.80 20.78 -7.41
C ILE A 127 3.06 22.06 -7.01
N ILE A 128 3.44 23.19 -7.60
CA ILE A 128 2.75 24.48 -7.41
C ILE A 128 1.48 24.48 -8.26
N LEU A 129 0.34 24.78 -7.64
CA LEU A 129 -0.97 24.80 -8.30
C LEU A 129 -1.38 26.22 -8.68
N ALA A 130 -1.14 27.19 -7.80
CA ALA A 130 -1.45 28.60 -8.02
C ALA A 130 -0.51 29.50 -7.20
N ASN A 131 -0.35 30.75 -7.63
CA ASN A 131 0.43 31.75 -6.92
C ASN A 131 -0.34 33.08 -6.88
N ASP A 132 -0.85 33.46 -5.71
CA ASP A 132 -1.67 34.65 -5.52
C ASP A 132 -0.94 35.65 -4.60
N PRO A 133 -0.18 36.61 -5.17
CA PRO A 133 0.65 37.51 -4.37
C PRO A 133 -0.15 38.49 -3.51
N GLU A 134 -1.43 38.70 -3.83
CA GLU A 134 -2.34 39.60 -3.11
C GLU A 134 -2.64 39.13 -1.67
N ILE A 135 -2.54 37.82 -1.44
CA ILE A 135 -2.85 37.19 -0.14
C ILE A 135 -1.56 36.95 0.67
N LYS A 136 -0.42 37.43 0.17
CA LYS A 136 0.87 37.33 0.84
C LYS A 136 0.84 38.04 2.19
N GLY A 137 1.27 37.35 3.24
CA GLY A 137 1.30 37.90 4.60
C GLY A 137 -0.07 38.04 5.27
N PHE A 138 -1.10 37.37 4.75
CA PHE A 138 -2.41 37.30 5.42
C PHE A 138 -2.33 36.65 6.80
N ASP A 139 -1.48 35.64 6.97
CA ASP A 139 -1.25 34.96 8.24
C ASP A 139 0.23 34.56 8.38
N ASN A 140 0.66 34.30 9.61
CA ASN A 140 2.01 33.84 9.97
C ASN A 140 2.17 32.32 9.81
N SER A 141 1.06 31.57 9.70
CA SER A 141 1.06 30.12 9.61
C SER A 141 0.58 29.62 8.25
N LYS A 142 0.99 28.41 7.88
CA LYS A 142 0.51 27.74 6.66
C LYS A 142 -0.83 27.05 6.91
N TYR A 143 -1.71 27.09 5.91
CA TYR A 143 -2.98 26.37 5.94
C TYR A 143 -2.87 25.06 5.17
N VAL A 144 -3.34 23.97 5.77
CA VAL A 144 -3.38 22.65 5.11
C VAL A 144 -4.82 22.25 4.89
N PHE A 145 -5.22 22.15 3.64
CA PHE A 145 -6.56 21.69 3.26
C PHE A 145 -6.48 20.22 2.85
N THR A 146 -7.35 19.41 3.43
CA THR A 146 -7.41 17.96 3.18
C THR A 146 -8.83 17.60 2.75
N ASP A 147 -8.96 16.89 1.63
CA ASP A 147 -10.24 16.33 1.21
C ASP A 147 -10.62 15.12 2.07
N LEU A 148 -11.84 15.15 2.60
CA LEU A 148 -12.42 14.14 3.49
C LEU A 148 -13.56 13.34 2.83
N SER A 149 -13.70 13.42 1.51
CA SER A 149 -14.75 12.74 0.76
C SER A 149 -14.80 11.23 1.05
N PHE A 150 -15.99 10.74 1.40
CA PHE A 150 -16.23 9.33 1.70
C PHE A 150 -16.15 8.47 0.44
N GLY A 151 -15.64 7.24 0.57
CA GLY A 151 -15.49 6.30 -0.55
C GLY A 151 -14.22 6.48 -1.39
N LEU A 152 -13.47 7.58 -1.22
CA LEU A 152 -12.16 7.75 -1.85
C LEU A 152 -11.05 7.15 -0.99
N GLY A 153 -10.19 6.36 -1.63
CA GLY A 153 -8.98 5.83 -1.01
C GLY A 153 -7.97 6.93 -0.70
N VAL A 154 -7.19 6.75 0.37
CA VAL A 154 -6.17 7.72 0.86
C VAL A 154 -5.22 8.21 -0.24
N GLN A 155 -4.87 7.34 -1.19
CA GLN A 155 -3.95 7.66 -2.29
C GLN A 155 -4.52 8.70 -3.28
N VAL A 156 -5.85 8.75 -3.43
CA VAL A 156 -6.52 9.61 -4.41
C VAL A 156 -6.90 10.96 -3.81
N ARG A 157 -6.99 11.06 -2.48
CA ARG A 157 -7.41 12.28 -1.78
C ARG A 157 -6.42 13.42 -2.02
N SER A 158 -6.92 14.61 -2.25
CA SER A 158 -6.09 15.80 -2.39
C SER A 158 -5.70 16.36 -1.01
N VAL A 159 -4.42 16.71 -0.88
CA VAL A 159 -3.90 17.46 0.27
C VAL A 159 -3.09 18.60 -0.30
N ILE A 160 -3.51 19.82 0.01
CA ILE A 160 -2.91 21.04 -0.52
C ILE A 160 -2.51 21.95 0.64
N VAL A 161 -1.43 22.68 0.44
CA VAL A 161 -0.84 23.57 1.43
C VAL A 161 -0.79 24.96 0.84
N ARG A 162 -1.33 25.92 1.58
CA ARG A 162 -1.21 27.34 1.28
C ARG A 162 -0.12 27.92 2.17
N GLU A 163 0.94 28.39 1.53
CA GLU A 163 2.06 29.04 2.19
C GLU A 163 1.76 30.51 2.50
N THR A 164 2.52 31.07 3.43
CA THR A 164 2.43 32.49 3.84
C THR A 164 2.79 33.46 2.70
N ASP A 165 3.55 32.99 1.72
CA ASP A 165 3.90 33.75 0.50
C ASP A 165 2.73 33.94 -0.47
N GLY A 166 1.58 33.28 -0.24
CA GLY A 166 0.43 33.28 -1.15
C GLY A 166 0.45 32.14 -2.17
N THR A 167 1.45 31.28 -2.15
CA THR A 167 1.55 30.11 -3.04
C THR A 167 0.68 28.96 -2.55
N LEU A 168 -0.13 28.39 -3.46
CA LEU A 168 -0.85 27.14 -3.24
C LEU A 168 -0.10 25.99 -3.90
N ARG A 169 0.30 25.00 -3.11
CA ARG A 169 1.05 23.83 -3.59
C ARG A 169 0.43 22.52 -3.13
N SER A 170 0.78 21.44 -3.81
CA SER A 170 0.55 20.08 -3.31
C SER A 170 1.34 19.84 -2.03
N ALA A 171 0.78 19.04 -1.12
CA ALA A 171 1.48 18.63 0.09
C ALA A 171 2.69 17.74 -0.22
N THR A 172 3.76 17.91 0.55
CA THR A 172 4.88 16.97 0.55
C THR A 172 4.43 15.58 1.03
N PRO A 173 5.16 14.51 0.71
CA PRO A 173 4.80 13.15 1.17
C PRO A 173 4.64 13.06 2.69
N GLU A 174 5.48 13.75 3.46
CA GLU A 174 5.43 13.76 4.92
C GLU A 174 4.18 14.50 5.45
N GLU A 175 3.88 15.68 4.91
CA GLU A 175 2.68 16.43 5.26
C GLU A 175 1.42 15.60 4.97
N ARG A 176 1.37 14.95 3.80
CA ARG A 176 0.28 14.07 3.40
C ARG A 176 0.11 12.89 4.35
N ASP A 177 1.20 12.22 4.73
CA ASP A 177 1.16 11.08 5.64
C ASP A 177 0.69 11.50 7.04
N ARG A 178 1.14 12.68 7.51
CA ARG A 178 0.67 13.27 8.78
C ARG A 178 -0.81 13.59 8.75
N MET A 179 -1.29 14.30 7.72
CA MET A 179 -2.71 14.66 7.61
C MET A 179 -3.61 13.43 7.45
N THR A 180 -3.15 12.44 6.68
CA THR A 180 -3.82 11.15 6.56
C THR A 180 -3.98 10.49 7.92
N ARG A 181 -2.93 10.47 8.75
CA ARG A 181 -2.98 9.86 10.08
C ARG A 181 -3.94 10.58 11.03
N VAL A 182 -4.07 11.91 10.89
CA VAL A 182 -4.96 12.72 11.74
C VAL A 182 -6.43 12.45 11.42
N TYR A 183 -6.78 12.33 10.14
CA TYR A 183 -8.17 12.20 9.67
C TYR A 183 -8.52 10.79 9.18
N LYS A 184 -7.77 9.77 9.60
CA LYS A 184 -7.98 8.38 9.19
C LYS A 184 -9.24 7.78 9.80
#